data_AF-A0A7L0YSR1-F1
#
_entry.id   AF-A0A7L0YSR1-F1
#
_cell.length_a   1.000
_cell.length_b   1.000
_cell.length_c   1.000
_cell.angle_alpha   90.00
_cell.angle_beta   90.00
_cell.angle_gamma   90.00
#
_symmetry.space_group_name_H-M   'P 1'
#
loop_
_entity.id
_entity.type
_entity.pdbx_description
1 polymer ?
#
loop_
_entity_poly.entity_id
_entity_poly.type
_entity_poly.pdbx_seq_one_letter_code
_entity_poly.pdbx_strand_id
1 'polypeptide(L)'
;GMFEDSTYLYLIEPKDLTHTAEGKSRPHIIQRTYGTQASKQLRDLETDSSSEWPFLSELQWLRRRRRKRALSRGVFEEMKYLELMIVNDHKMFKRHRSLTAYTNNFAKSVVNLVDAIYKEQLNTRVVLVAVETWTDRDRINIHPDPLQMLHDFSKYRQHYIKQHADAVHLLSNVTFHYKRSSLSYFGGVCSVARGVGVNEYGLPLPMAQELAQSLAQNLGIQWEPAARKPKECDCTESWGGCIMEETGVYHSRKFSKCSIAEYKEFLLRGGGACLFNRPTKLFEATECGNGYVEAGEECDCGFRMECYADCCKKCSLSNGAHCSDGPCCNTSCLFFPRGYDCRYAVNECDIAEFCTGDSGQCPPNLHKQDGYACDSNQGRCYNGECKTRDNQCKYIWGSKSSGSDKFCYEKLNTEGTTKGNCGKDGDRWIQCSKHDVFCGFLLCTNLTRVPRVGQVQGEIIPNSFYHQGRIVDCSGAHVLLDDDTDLGYVEDGAPCGPQMMCLDKKCLPIQSLNISSCPIGSNGKVCSGHGVCSNEATCICNFSWAGTDCSIDDPVRDTGGKKDEGPKGPSATNLIIGSIAGAILVAAIVLGGTGWGFK
;
A
#
# COMPACT_ATOMS: atom_id res chain seq x y z
N GLY A 1 2.13 22.26 21.14
CA GLY A 1 2.88 21.12 20.58
C GLY A 1 4.36 21.36 20.82
N MET A 2 5.20 20.32 20.76
CA MET A 2 6.64 20.46 20.94
C MET A 2 7.36 19.50 19.99
N PHE A 3 8.42 19.96 19.32
CA PHE A 3 9.31 19.10 18.53
C PHE A 3 10.76 19.55 18.69
N GLU A 4 11.69 18.63 18.51
CA GLU A 4 13.13 18.87 18.70
C GLU A 4 13.89 18.41 17.45
N ASP A 5 14.88 19.20 17.03
CA ASP A 5 15.90 18.79 16.07
C ASP A 5 17.25 18.59 16.77
N SER A 6 18.31 18.25 16.04
CA SER A 6 19.64 17.99 16.62
C SER A 6 20.25 19.18 17.39
N THR A 7 19.67 20.38 17.29
CA THR A 7 20.24 21.64 17.78
C THR A 7 19.24 22.44 18.63
N TYR A 8 17.95 22.38 18.33
CA TYR A 8 16.92 23.25 18.91
C TYR A 8 15.65 22.50 19.32
N LEU A 9 15.02 23.00 20.40
CA LEU A 9 13.67 22.66 20.82
C LEU A 9 12.70 23.75 20.34
N TYR A 10 11.57 23.33 19.77
CA TYR A 10 10.52 24.22 19.29
C TYR A 10 9.22 23.98 20.05
N LEU A 11 8.72 25.03 20.70
CA LEU A 11 7.43 25.06 21.40
C LEU A 11 6.40 25.77 20.52
N ILE A 12 5.29 25.09 20.24
CA ILE A 12 4.21 25.57 19.38
C ILE A 12 2.97 25.86 20.23
N GLU A 13 2.59 27.12 20.34
CA GLU A 13 1.43 27.56 21.10
C GLU A 13 0.37 28.11 20.14
N PRO A 14 -0.91 27.72 20.27
CA PRO A 14 -1.97 28.34 19.49
C PRO A 14 -2.09 29.82 19.90
N LYS A 15 -2.22 30.73 18.93
CA LYS A 15 -2.46 32.14 19.24
C LYS A 15 -3.94 32.33 19.59
N ASP A 16 -4.22 32.85 20.79
CA ASP A 16 -5.59 33.17 21.18
C ASP A 16 -6.19 34.23 20.24
N LEU A 17 -7.32 33.89 19.62
CA LEU A 17 -8.12 34.80 18.81
C LEU A 17 -9.47 34.98 19.48
N THR A 18 -9.87 36.23 19.67
CA THR A 18 -11.12 36.62 20.35
C THR A 18 -12.36 36.54 19.46
N HIS A 19 -12.28 36.02 18.23
CA HIS A 19 -13.44 35.91 17.34
C HIS A 19 -13.52 34.60 16.56
N THR A 20 -14.73 34.05 16.55
CA THR A 20 -15.21 32.83 15.91
C THR A 20 -15.36 33.02 14.39
N ALA A 21 -14.46 32.44 13.61
CA ALA A 21 -14.69 32.16 12.20
C ALA A 21 -14.21 30.73 11.90
N GLU A 22 -15.15 29.81 11.70
CA GLU A 22 -14.86 28.43 11.32
C GLU A 22 -14.38 28.39 9.85
N GLY A 23 -13.29 27.66 9.58
CA GLY A 23 -12.90 27.30 8.21
C GLY A 23 -11.54 27.80 7.68
N LYS A 24 -10.66 28.41 8.49
CA LYS A 24 -9.27 28.68 8.07
C LYS A 24 -8.23 28.19 9.09
N SER A 25 -7.06 27.82 8.59
CA SER A 25 -5.89 27.37 9.36
C SER A 25 -5.56 28.32 10.51
N ARG A 26 -5.46 27.78 11.73
CA ARG A 26 -5.22 28.57 12.95
C ARG A 26 -3.75 29.00 13.03
N PRO A 27 -3.43 30.28 13.29
CA PRO A 27 -2.06 30.73 13.46
C PRO A 27 -1.48 30.22 14.79
N HIS A 28 -0.22 29.80 14.77
CA HIS A 28 0.51 29.33 15.94
C HIS A 28 1.76 30.20 16.16
N ILE A 29 2.14 30.38 17.42
CA ILE A 29 3.41 30.97 17.84
C ILE A 29 4.40 29.82 17.99
N ILE A 30 5.58 29.95 17.37
CA ILE A 30 6.67 28.99 17.49
C ILE A 30 7.81 29.67 18.25
N GLN A 31 8.14 29.17 19.44
CA GLN A 31 9.29 29.59 20.23
C GLN A 31 10.42 28.58 20.04
N ARG A 32 11.63 29.06 19.75
CA ARG A 32 12.83 28.24 19.52
C ARG A 32 13.85 28.45 20.65
N THR A 33 14.28 27.37 21.30
CA THR A 33 15.30 27.36 22.36
C THR A 33 16.42 26.35 22.06
N TYR A 34 17.64 26.59 22.56
CA TYR A 34 18.76 25.66 22.36
C TYR A 34 18.60 24.41 23.24
N GLY A 35 18.68 23.21 22.64
CA GLY A 35 18.35 21.93 23.30
C GLY A 35 19.18 21.60 24.54
N THR A 36 20.38 22.17 24.68
CA THR A 36 21.28 21.89 25.83
C THR A 36 20.90 22.61 27.12
N GLN A 37 20.01 23.62 27.10
CA GLN A 37 19.57 24.33 28.30
C GLN A 37 18.33 23.71 28.98
N ALA A 38 17.51 22.93 28.27
CA ALA A 38 16.30 22.29 28.84
C ALA A 38 16.63 21.11 29.77
N SER A 39 17.76 20.42 29.53
CA SER A 39 18.24 19.32 30.38
C SER A 39 18.62 19.73 31.80
N LYS A 40 18.92 21.02 32.05
CA LYS A 40 19.23 21.51 33.40
C LYS A 40 17.98 21.97 34.16
N GLN A 41 17.01 22.56 33.47
CA GLN A 41 15.75 22.99 34.11
C GLN A 41 14.81 21.82 34.45
N LEU A 42 14.82 20.71 33.70
CA LEU A 42 14.00 19.54 34.06
C LEU A 42 14.57 18.70 35.22
N ARG A 43 15.89 18.74 35.46
CA ARG A 43 16.51 17.94 36.55
C ARG A 43 16.36 18.56 37.93
N ASP A 44 16.18 19.88 38.01
CA ASP A 44 15.98 20.58 39.29
C ASP A 44 14.49 20.58 39.76
N LEU A 45 13.57 19.98 38.98
CA LEU A 45 12.13 19.94 39.28
C LEU A 45 11.61 18.56 39.76
N GLU A 46 12.44 17.51 39.78
CA GLU A 46 12.03 16.17 40.24
C GLU A 46 12.19 15.94 41.75
N THR A 47 12.68 16.92 42.52
CA THR A 47 12.98 16.78 43.95
C THR A 47 12.09 17.55 44.92
N ASP A 48 10.89 17.99 44.51
CA ASP A 48 9.92 18.51 45.50
C ASP A 48 8.50 17.99 45.24
N SER A 49 8.13 16.99 46.03
CA SER A 49 6.75 16.49 46.09
C SER A 49 5.88 17.49 46.85
N SER A 50 4.63 17.63 46.41
CA SER A 50 3.51 18.33 47.05
C SER A 50 3.43 19.85 46.86
N SER A 51 2.74 20.27 45.80
CA SER A 51 1.90 21.48 45.83
C SER A 51 0.90 21.45 44.68
N GLU A 52 -0.38 21.34 45.03
CA GLU A 52 -1.50 21.54 44.12
C GLU A 52 -1.49 22.98 43.59
N TRP A 53 -1.52 23.13 42.26
CA TRP A 53 -1.66 24.42 41.61
C TRP A 53 -3.13 24.90 41.67
N PRO A 54 -3.45 26.07 42.27
CA PRO A 54 -4.85 26.53 42.44
C PRO A 54 -5.55 27.00 41.15
N PHE A 55 -4.86 27.01 40.01
CA PHE A 55 -5.40 27.56 38.75
C PHE A 55 -6.20 26.54 37.91
N LEU A 56 -6.25 25.26 38.31
CA LEU A 56 -6.91 24.19 37.54
C LEU A 56 -8.39 23.98 37.90
N SER A 57 -8.94 24.69 38.89
CA SER A 57 -10.35 24.54 39.30
C SER A 57 -11.33 25.24 38.35
N GLU A 58 -10.92 26.29 37.64
CA GLU A 58 -11.82 27.06 36.74
C GLU A 58 -11.94 26.48 35.31
N LEU A 59 -11.17 25.44 34.96
CA LEU A 59 -11.19 24.82 33.63
C LEU A 59 -11.92 23.47 33.59
N GLN A 60 -12.75 23.15 34.60
CA GLN A 60 -13.48 21.88 34.67
C GLN A 60 -14.45 21.64 33.50
N TRP A 61 -14.89 22.69 32.80
CA TRP A 61 -15.74 22.58 31.61
C TRP A 61 -15.00 22.16 30.33
N LEU A 62 -13.65 22.18 30.33
CA LEU A 62 -12.82 21.66 29.22
C LEU A 62 -12.56 20.14 29.29
N ARG A 63 -12.99 19.45 30.35
CA ARG A 63 -13.00 17.98 30.39
C ARG A 63 -14.15 17.40 29.55
N ARG A 64 -14.17 17.70 28.26
CA ARG A 64 -14.70 16.72 27.29
C ARG A 64 -13.74 15.54 27.33
N ARG A 65 -14.25 14.37 27.70
CA ARG A 65 -13.53 13.08 27.66
C ARG A 65 -12.74 13.02 26.35
N ARG A 66 -11.42 13.25 26.41
CA ARG A 66 -10.51 12.80 25.36
C ARG A 66 -10.67 11.29 25.34
N ARG A 67 -11.50 10.78 24.41
CA ARG A 67 -11.27 9.44 23.88
C ARG A 67 -9.78 9.43 23.55
N LYS A 68 -9.01 8.54 24.19
CA LYS A 68 -7.66 8.23 23.73
C LYS A 68 -7.83 7.94 22.23
N ARG A 69 -7.46 8.89 21.35
CA ARG A 69 -7.30 8.56 19.93
C ARG A 69 -6.24 7.47 19.96
N ALA A 70 -6.61 6.26 19.57
CA ALA A 70 -5.63 5.25 19.21
C ALA A 70 -4.66 5.92 18.23
N LEU A 71 -3.35 5.69 18.41
CA LEU A 71 -2.35 6.12 17.46
C LEU A 71 -2.78 5.61 16.08
N SER A 72 -3.09 6.55 15.20
CA SER A 72 -3.46 6.25 13.82
C SER A 72 -2.24 5.65 13.16
N ARG A 73 -2.37 4.42 12.65
CA ARG A 73 -1.25 3.66 12.10
C ARG A 73 -0.86 4.24 10.74
N GLY A 74 0.43 4.53 10.55
CA GLY A 74 0.95 4.91 9.23
C GLY A 74 0.96 3.71 8.29
N VAL A 75 1.05 3.94 6.98
CA VAL A 75 1.11 2.90 5.93
C VAL A 75 2.14 1.80 6.23
N PHE A 76 3.20 2.09 6.99
CA PHE A 76 4.24 1.13 7.36
C PHE A 76 3.89 0.20 8.52
N GLU A 77 3.04 0.65 9.44
CA GLU A 77 2.65 -0.13 10.64
C GLU A 77 1.52 -1.12 10.34
N GLU A 78 0.76 -0.87 9.27
CA GLU A 78 -0.24 -1.80 8.78
C GLU A 78 0.40 -3.04 8.16
N MET A 79 -0.21 -4.20 8.41
CA MET A 79 0.23 -5.46 7.82
C MET A 79 -0.24 -5.54 6.37
N LYS A 80 0.69 -5.87 5.47
CA LYS A 80 0.37 -6.08 4.05
C LYS A 80 0.20 -7.55 3.77
N TYR A 81 -0.52 -7.88 2.70
CA TYR A 81 -0.74 -9.23 2.22
C TYR A 81 -0.46 -9.25 0.73
N LEU A 82 0.49 -10.08 0.32
CA LEU A 82 0.85 -10.30 -1.08
C LEU A 82 0.28 -11.65 -1.50
N GLU A 83 -0.77 -11.63 -2.31
CA GLU A 83 -1.40 -12.80 -2.90
C GLU A 83 -0.53 -13.34 -4.04
N LEU A 84 0.14 -14.46 -3.80
CA LEU A 84 1.10 -15.07 -4.72
C LEU A 84 0.52 -16.31 -5.39
N MET A 85 0.67 -16.38 -6.71
CA MET A 85 0.47 -17.60 -7.48
C MET A 85 1.81 -18.14 -7.99
N ILE A 86 2.01 -19.45 -7.87
CA ILE A 86 3.20 -20.13 -8.40
C ILE A 86 2.82 -20.95 -9.62
N VAL A 87 3.61 -20.83 -10.69
CA VAL A 87 3.54 -21.70 -11.87
C VAL A 87 4.81 -22.54 -11.94
N ASN A 88 4.67 -23.86 -12.13
CA ASN A 88 5.79 -24.78 -12.31
C ASN A 88 5.86 -25.24 -13.76
N ASP A 89 7.03 -25.09 -14.37
CA ASP A 89 7.25 -25.59 -15.73
C ASP A 89 7.25 -27.13 -15.79
N HIS A 90 7.24 -27.68 -17.01
CA HIS A 90 7.18 -29.12 -17.22
C HIS A 90 8.45 -29.83 -16.73
N LYS A 91 9.60 -29.16 -16.76
CA LYS A 91 10.85 -29.71 -16.20
C LYS A 91 10.80 -29.80 -14.67
N MET A 92 10.19 -28.83 -13.99
CA MET A 92 9.91 -28.86 -12.56
C MET A 92 9.01 -30.03 -12.21
N PHE A 93 7.96 -30.29 -13.00
CA PHE A 93 7.10 -31.46 -12.83
C PHE A 93 7.88 -32.78 -12.93
N LYS A 94 8.73 -32.93 -13.96
CA LYS A 94 9.59 -34.12 -14.12
C LYS A 94 10.59 -34.29 -12.97
N ARG A 95 11.20 -33.19 -12.52
CA ARG A 95 12.14 -33.17 -11.38
C ARG A 95 11.48 -33.73 -10.11
N HIS A 96 10.21 -33.41 -9.91
CA HIS A 96 9.40 -33.86 -8.76
C HIS A 96 8.64 -35.15 -9.05
N ARG A 97 9.31 -36.10 -9.73
CA ARG A 97 8.82 -37.46 -10.02
C ARG A 97 7.48 -37.49 -10.78
N SER A 98 7.17 -36.45 -11.54
CA SER A 98 5.92 -36.33 -12.30
C SER A 98 4.66 -36.44 -11.42
N LEU A 99 4.74 -35.90 -10.20
CA LEU A 99 3.61 -35.87 -9.25
C LEU A 99 3.31 -34.42 -8.84
N THR A 100 2.10 -33.94 -9.13
CA THR A 100 1.66 -32.58 -8.80
C THR A 100 1.69 -32.32 -7.29
N ALA A 101 1.42 -33.35 -6.47
CA ALA A 101 1.52 -33.24 -5.02
C ALA A 101 2.94 -32.83 -4.55
N TYR A 102 4.00 -33.31 -5.22
CA TYR A 102 5.37 -32.97 -4.86
C TYR A 102 5.77 -31.58 -5.33
N THR A 103 5.34 -31.12 -6.51
CA THR A 103 5.54 -29.71 -6.91
C THR A 103 4.80 -28.75 -5.99
N ASN A 104 3.58 -29.11 -5.58
CA ASN A 104 2.76 -28.28 -4.68
C ASN A 104 3.39 -28.18 -3.29
N ASN A 105 3.84 -29.31 -2.71
CA ASN A 105 4.52 -29.31 -1.42
C ASN A 105 5.86 -28.54 -1.47
N PHE A 106 6.58 -28.62 -2.59
CA PHE A 106 7.81 -27.85 -2.78
C PHE A 106 7.50 -26.34 -2.81
N ALA A 107 6.55 -25.90 -3.63
CA ALA A 107 6.13 -24.50 -3.71
C ALA A 107 5.66 -23.96 -2.35
N LYS A 108 4.83 -24.71 -1.63
CA LYS A 108 4.42 -24.38 -0.25
C LYS A 108 5.61 -24.18 0.69
N SER A 109 6.56 -25.12 0.68
CA SER A 109 7.73 -25.05 1.57
C SER A 109 8.57 -23.81 1.31
N VAL A 110 8.72 -23.44 0.04
CA VAL A 110 9.46 -22.24 -0.38
C VAL A 110 8.71 -20.98 0.04
N VAL A 111 7.41 -20.89 -0.24
CA VAL A 111 6.60 -19.71 0.10
C VAL A 111 6.51 -19.50 1.62
N ASN A 112 6.41 -20.56 2.41
CA ASN A 112 6.41 -20.45 3.88
C ASN A 112 7.73 -19.85 4.43
N LEU A 113 8.87 -20.17 3.80
CA LEU A 113 10.15 -19.56 4.15
C LEU A 113 10.19 -18.07 3.77
N VAL A 114 9.64 -17.72 2.61
CA VAL A 114 9.54 -16.32 2.16
C VAL A 114 8.59 -15.51 3.05
N ASP A 115 7.43 -16.06 3.41
CA ASP A 115 6.47 -15.41 4.32
C ASP A 115 7.12 -15.07 5.66
N ALA A 116 7.91 -15.98 6.24
CA ALA A 116 8.62 -15.73 7.49
C ALA A 116 9.60 -14.54 7.37
N ILE A 117 10.35 -14.46 6.26
CA ILE A 117 11.28 -13.36 5.98
C ILE A 117 10.52 -12.04 5.86
N TYR A 118 9.48 -12.00 5.03
CA TYR A 118 8.73 -10.79 4.72
C TYR A 118 7.92 -10.29 5.92
N LYS A 119 7.35 -11.22 6.71
CA LYS A 119 6.63 -10.89 7.96
C LYS A 119 7.56 -10.19 8.94
N GLU A 120 8.76 -10.73 9.15
CA GLU A 120 9.72 -10.17 10.12
C GLU A 120 10.35 -8.85 9.64
N GLN A 121 10.69 -8.75 8.35
CA GLN A 121 11.52 -7.64 7.85
C GLN A 121 10.70 -6.48 7.26
N LEU A 122 9.54 -6.76 6.65
CA LEU A 122 8.78 -5.81 5.84
C LEU A 122 7.32 -5.62 6.31
N ASN A 123 6.90 -6.28 7.41
CA ASN A 123 5.52 -6.28 7.87
C ASN A 123 4.53 -6.66 6.75
N THR A 124 4.90 -7.67 5.97
CA THR A 124 4.16 -8.13 4.77
C THR A 124 4.04 -9.65 4.83
N ARG A 125 2.83 -10.20 4.65
CA ARG A 125 2.59 -11.64 4.53
C ARG A 125 2.67 -12.02 3.07
N VAL A 126 3.34 -13.12 2.75
CA VAL A 126 3.31 -13.71 1.40
C VAL A 126 2.40 -14.92 1.44
N VAL A 127 1.28 -14.83 0.73
CA VAL A 127 0.16 -15.77 0.85
C VAL A 127 0.01 -16.54 -0.45
N LEU A 128 0.20 -17.86 -0.39
CA LEU A 128 0.02 -18.72 -1.55
C LEU A 128 -1.48 -18.91 -1.83
N VAL A 129 -1.98 -18.29 -2.88
CA VAL A 129 -3.41 -18.38 -3.27
C VAL A 129 -3.66 -19.46 -4.32
N ALA A 130 -2.66 -19.79 -5.14
CA ALA A 130 -2.78 -20.83 -6.16
C ALA A 130 -1.43 -21.41 -6.60
N VAL A 131 -1.46 -22.67 -7.04
CA VAL A 131 -0.35 -23.33 -7.74
C VAL A 131 -0.85 -23.97 -9.02
N GLU A 132 -0.16 -23.70 -10.13
CA GLU A 132 -0.36 -24.38 -11.41
C GLU A 132 0.90 -25.15 -11.79
N THR A 133 0.76 -26.35 -12.35
CA THR A 133 1.88 -27.17 -12.82
C THR A 133 1.61 -27.67 -14.23
N TRP A 134 2.53 -27.43 -15.15
CA TRP A 134 2.42 -27.88 -16.54
C TRP A 134 2.80 -29.36 -16.68
N THR A 135 1.80 -30.23 -16.52
CA THR A 135 2.00 -31.69 -16.45
C THR A 135 2.26 -32.35 -17.81
N ASP A 136 1.76 -31.75 -18.90
CA ASP A 136 1.84 -32.27 -20.26
C ASP A 136 2.99 -31.64 -21.08
N ARG A 137 3.03 -30.31 -21.16
CA ARG A 137 4.04 -29.53 -21.88
C ARG A 137 4.12 -28.10 -21.39
N ASP A 138 5.24 -27.44 -21.66
CA ASP A 138 5.38 -26.01 -21.38
C ASP A 138 4.41 -25.17 -22.20
N ARG A 139 3.85 -24.12 -21.58
CA ARG A 139 2.90 -23.19 -22.21
C ARG A 139 3.58 -21.97 -22.82
N ILE A 140 4.85 -21.76 -22.50
CA ILE A 140 5.74 -20.76 -23.07
C ILE A 140 7.02 -21.43 -23.59
N ASN A 141 7.82 -20.69 -24.35
CA ASN A 141 9.15 -21.15 -24.71
C ASN A 141 10.12 -20.95 -23.53
N ILE A 142 10.63 -22.04 -22.96
CA ILE A 142 11.61 -21.99 -21.86
C ILE A 142 13.01 -21.74 -22.43
N HIS A 143 13.60 -20.59 -22.09
CA HIS A 143 14.90 -20.14 -22.60
C HIS A 143 15.90 -19.87 -21.45
N PRO A 144 17.23 -20.03 -21.64
CA PRO A 144 18.23 -19.64 -20.63
C PRO A 144 18.37 -18.12 -20.45
N ASP A 145 17.71 -17.31 -21.27
CA ASP A 145 17.67 -15.85 -21.11
C ASP A 145 16.43 -15.51 -20.25
N PRO A 146 16.63 -15.04 -19.01
CA PRO A 146 15.52 -14.78 -18.10
C PRO A 146 14.67 -13.60 -18.56
N LEU A 147 15.22 -12.64 -19.31
CA LEU A 147 14.47 -11.49 -19.79
C LEU A 147 13.44 -11.92 -20.85
N GLN A 148 13.88 -12.70 -21.84
CA GLN A 148 12.98 -13.27 -22.83
C GLN A 148 11.90 -14.14 -22.17
N MET A 149 12.29 -14.97 -21.19
CA MET A 149 11.34 -15.79 -20.44
C MET A 149 10.33 -14.94 -19.66
N LEU A 150 10.77 -13.86 -19.01
CA LEU A 150 9.91 -12.94 -18.26
C LEU A 150 8.85 -12.30 -19.18
N HIS A 151 9.25 -11.85 -20.36
CA HIS A 151 8.33 -11.28 -21.36
C HIS A 151 7.28 -12.30 -21.84
N ASP A 152 7.71 -13.52 -22.16
CA ASP A 152 6.80 -14.57 -22.63
C ASP A 152 5.86 -15.04 -21.50
N PHE A 153 6.34 -15.12 -20.26
CA PHE A 153 5.54 -15.45 -19.10
C PHE A 153 4.53 -14.35 -18.73
N SER A 154 4.92 -13.08 -18.86
CA SER A 154 3.99 -11.94 -18.72
C SER A 154 2.82 -12.05 -19.69
N LYS A 155 3.10 -12.35 -20.97
CA LYS A 155 2.06 -12.57 -21.98
C LYS A 155 1.18 -13.76 -21.61
N TYR A 156 1.77 -14.86 -21.11
CA TYR A 156 1.02 -16.02 -20.65
C TYR A 156 0.03 -15.66 -19.53
N ARG A 157 0.48 -14.95 -18.49
CA ARG A 157 -0.39 -14.50 -17.39
C ARG A 157 -1.57 -13.70 -17.91
N GLN A 158 -1.31 -12.69 -18.74
CA GLN A 158 -2.35 -11.80 -19.28
C GLN A 158 -3.45 -12.54 -20.05
N HIS A 159 -3.09 -13.57 -20.82
CA HIS A 159 -4.05 -14.26 -21.68
C HIS A 159 -4.76 -15.41 -20.97
N TYR A 160 -4.02 -16.21 -20.18
CA TYR A 160 -4.48 -17.54 -19.74
C TYR A 160 -4.78 -17.63 -18.24
N ILE A 161 -4.12 -16.86 -17.38
CA ILE A 161 -4.36 -16.92 -15.93
C ILE A 161 -5.57 -16.05 -15.57
N LYS A 162 -6.61 -16.66 -15.02
CA LYS A 162 -7.84 -15.97 -14.56
C LYS A 162 -7.94 -15.83 -13.05
N GLN A 163 -7.14 -16.60 -12.31
CA GLN A 163 -7.07 -16.50 -10.86
C GLN A 163 -6.50 -15.13 -10.48
N HIS A 164 -7.16 -14.46 -9.54
CA HIS A 164 -6.64 -13.21 -8.98
C HIS A 164 -5.42 -13.51 -8.10
N ALA A 165 -4.36 -12.72 -8.31
CA ALA A 165 -3.12 -12.74 -7.55
C ALA A 165 -2.37 -11.42 -7.83
N ASP A 166 -1.76 -10.85 -6.81
CA ASP A 166 -0.95 -9.63 -6.88
C ASP A 166 0.31 -9.85 -7.69
N ALA A 167 0.94 -11.01 -7.49
CA ALA A 167 2.12 -11.45 -8.20
C ALA A 167 2.01 -12.93 -8.65
N VAL A 168 2.61 -13.24 -9.80
CA VAL A 168 2.67 -14.60 -10.34
C VAL A 168 4.10 -14.94 -10.73
N HIS A 169 4.67 -15.98 -10.13
CA HIS A 169 6.06 -16.36 -10.33
C HIS A 169 6.18 -17.74 -10.98
N LEU A 170 7.01 -17.82 -12.02
CA LEU A 170 7.39 -19.08 -12.66
C LEU A 170 8.60 -19.66 -11.94
N LEU A 171 8.51 -20.94 -11.56
CA LEU A 171 9.66 -21.74 -11.15
C LEU A 171 10.03 -22.65 -12.31
N SER A 172 11.27 -22.54 -12.78
CA SER A 172 11.76 -23.32 -13.91
C SER A 172 13.05 -24.05 -13.54
N ASN A 173 13.13 -25.32 -13.94
CA ASN A 173 14.35 -26.12 -13.79
C ASN A 173 15.31 -25.92 -15.00
N VAL A 174 15.38 -24.70 -15.51
CA VAL A 174 16.42 -24.24 -16.44
C VAL A 174 17.47 -23.46 -15.64
N THR A 175 18.69 -23.39 -16.16
CA THR A 175 19.74 -22.51 -15.62
C THR A 175 19.85 -21.31 -16.53
N PHE A 176 19.81 -20.09 -15.97
CA PHE A 176 19.91 -18.88 -16.75
C PHE A 176 21.37 -18.58 -17.11
N HIS A 177 21.58 -18.02 -18.29
CA HIS A 177 22.85 -17.43 -18.71
C HIS A 177 22.91 -15.97 -18.25
N TYR A 178 22.64 -15.75 -16.98
CA TYR A 178 22.54 -14.44 -16.36
C TYR A 178 23.32 -14.42 -15.06
N LYS A 179 23.66 -13.22 -14.56
CA LYS A 179 24.42 -13.10 -13.31
C LYS A 179 23.59 -13.50 -12.07
N ARG A 180 22.30 -13.77 -12.23
CA ARG A 180 21.33 -13.94 -11.16
C ARG A 180 20.35 -15.06 -11.50
N SER A 181 19.91 -15.78 -10.48
CA SER A 181 18.97 -16.89 -10.59
C SER A 181 17.50 -16.47 -10.67
N SER A 182 17.20 -15.18 -10.59
CA SER A 182 15.83 -14.68 -10.68
C SER A 182 15.77 -13.31 -11.35
N LEU A 183 14.63 -13.02 -11.96
CA LEU A 183 14.31 -11.75 -12.57
C LEU A 183 12.81 -11.48 -12.50
N SER A 184 12.42 -10.25 -12.15
CA SER A 184 11.02 -9.79 -12.14
C SER A 184 10.94 -8.34 -12.59
N TYR A 185 9.77 -7.90 -13.06
CA TYR A 185 9.62 -6.48 -13.39
C TYR A 185 9.66 -5.63 -12.13
N PHE A 186 10.43 -4.56 -12.20
CA PHE A 186 10.58 -3.64 -11.08
C PHE A 186 9.26 -2.90 -10.79
N GLY A 187 8.87 -2.83 -9.52
CA GLY A 187 7.64 -2.16 -9.07
C GLY A 187 6.37 -2.73 -9.70
N GLY A 188 6.41 -3.98 -10.18
CA GLY A 188 5.35 -4.58 -10.98
C GLY A 188 4.15 -5.13 -10.21
N VAL A 189 4.22 -5.23 -8.87
CA VAL A 189 3.12 -5.78 -8.05
C VAL A 189 1.77 -5.09 -8.35
N CYS A 190 0.66 -5.81 -8.19
CA CYS A 190 -0.70 -5.37 -8.55
C CYS A 190 -0.98 -5.27 -10.06
N SER A 191 0.05 -5.27 -10.93
CA SER A 191 -0.14 -5.27 -12.37
C SER A 191 -0.29 -6.69 -12.92
N VAL A 192 -1.30 -6.93 -13.76
CA VAL A 192 -1.44 -8.22 -14.48
C VAL A 192 -0.26 -8.44 -15.44
N ALA A 193 0.26 -7.39 -16.08
CA ALA A 193 1.36 -7.50 -17.02
C ALA A 193 2.74 -7.50 -16.32
N ARG A 194 2.90 -6.71 -15.25
CA ARG A 194 4.20 -6.49 -14.62
C ARG A 194 4.40 -7.22 -13.29
N GLY A 195 3.37 -7.71 -12.61
CA GLY A 195 3.52 -8.43 -11.33
C GLY A 195 4.00 -9.86 -11.53
N VAL A 196 5.00 -10.06 -12.38
CA VAL A 196 5.51 -11.36 -12.76
C VAL A 196 6.99 -11.47 -12.50
N GLY A 197 7.41 -12.70 -12.20
CA GLY A 197 8.81 -13.06 -12.00
C GLY A 197 9.12 -14.46 -12.52
N VAL A 198 10.38 -14.69 -12.89
CA VAL A 198 10.93 -15.99 -13.29
C VAL A 198 12.11 -16.35 -12.40
N ASN A 199 12.17 -17.60 -11.98
CA ASN A 199 13.14 -18.08 -11.01
C ASN A 199 13.69 -19.45 -11.46
N GLU A 200 15.00 -19.60 -11.39
CA GLU A 200 15.66 -20.89 -11.53
C GLU A 200 15.30 -21.83 -10.39
N TYR A 201 15.54 -23.12 -10.60
CA TYR A 201 15.35 -24.12 -9.56
C TYR A 201 16.55 -24.16 -8.60
N GLY A 202 16.25 -23.98 -7.31
CA GLY A 202 17.14 -24.32 -6.20
C GLY A 202 16.57 -25.41 -5.28
N LEU A 203 17.38 -25.83 -4.29
CA LEU A 203 16.83 -26.48 -3.09
C LEU A 203 15.92 -25.49 -2.33
N PRO A 204 15.05 -25.93 -1.40
CA PRO A 204 14.05 -25.06 -0.79
C PRO A 204 14.60 -23.75 -0.18
N LEU A 205 15.78 -23.79 0.44
CA LEU A 205 16.42 -22.60 1.03
C LEU A 205 16.93 -21.61 -0.04
N PRO A 206 17.78 -22.01 -1.01
CA PRO A 206 18.16 -21.13 -2.11
C PRO A 206 16.96 -20.59 -2.87
N MET A 207 15.99 -21.46 -3.18
CA MET A 207 14.76 -21.09 -3.89
C MET A 207 13.95 -20.03 -3.13
N ALA A 208 13.92 -20.10 -1.79
CA ALA A 208 13.25 -19.11 -0.97
C ALA A 208 13.96 -17.74 -1.04
N GLN A 209 15.30 -17.73 -1.04
CA GLN A 209 16.03 -16.47 -1.25
C GLN A 209 15.79 -15.90 -2.64
N GLU A 210 15.83 -16.72 -3.69
CA GLU A 210 15.62 -16.30 -5.08
C GLU A 210 14.21 -15.75 -5.30
N LEU A 211 13.20 -16.44 -4.76
CA LEU A 211 11.82 -15.97 -4.78
C LEU A 211 11.67 -14.67 -3.96
N ALA A 212 12.29 -14.58 -2.78
CA ALA A 212 12.30 -13.36 -1.98
C ALA A 212 12.95 -12.18 -2.71
N GLN A 213 14.03 -12.39 -3.47
CA GLN A 213 14.66 -11.38 -4.32
C GLN A 213 13.72 -10.92 -5.44
N SER A 214 13.10 -11.88 -6.13
CA SER A 214 12.22 -11.61 -7.27
C SER A 214 10.96 -10.82 -6.84
N LEU A 215 10.34 -11.19 -5.72
CA LEU A 215 9.21 -10.47 -5.13
C LEU A 215 9.62 -9.07 -4.64
N ALA A 216 10.84 -8.93 -4.10
CA ALA A 216 11.36 -7.65 -3.65
C ALA A 216 11.52 -6.67 -4.84
N GLN A 217 11.95 -7.16 -6.00
CA GLN A 217 11.93 -6.36 -7.23
C GLN A 217 10.52 -5.91 -7.62
N ASN A 218 9.52 -6.81 -7.57
CA ASN A 218 8.12 -6.43 -7.79
C ASN A 218 7.62 -5.38 -6.79
N LEU A 219 8.18 -5.33 -5.58
CA LEU A 219 7.90 -4.32 -4.54
C LEU A 219 8.80 -3.08 -4.61
N GLY A 220 9.52 -2.87 -5.72
CA GLY A 220 10.31 -1.68 -5.95
C GLY A 220 11.65 -1.64 -5.20
N ILE A 221 12.15 -2.79 -4.75
CA ILE A 221 13.46 -2.93 -4.12
C ILE A 221 14.49 -3.31 -5.19
N GLN A 222 15.59 -2.57 -5.25
CA GLN A 222 16.63 -2.78 -6.25
C GLN A 222 17.66 -3.81 -5.78
N TRP A 223 18.36 -4.39 -6.75
CA TRP A 223 19.60 -5.07 -6.46
C TRP A 223 20.66 -4.11 -5.95
N GLU A 224 21.41 -4.54 -4.95
CA GLU A 224 22.52 -3.78 -4.37
C GLU A 224 23.84 -4.27 -4.98
N PRO A 225 24.32 -3.70 -6.10
CA PRO A 225 25.64 -4.07 -6.59
C PRO A 225 26.70 -3.55 -5.62
N ALA A 226 27.74 -4.34 -5.36
CA ALA A 226 28.83 -3.98 -4.45
C ALA A 226 29.46 -2.61 -4.75
N ALA A 227 29.44 -2.18 -6.03
CA ALA A 227 29.95 -0.87 -6.47
C ALA A 227 29.08 0.33 -6.07
N ARG A 228 27.81 0.12 -5.69
CA ARG A 228 26.86 1.20 -5.34
C ARG A 228 26.59 1.32 -3.87
N LYS A 229 27.04 0.37 -3.04
CA LYS A 229 26.73 0.32 -1.61
C LYS A 229 27.13 1.64 -0.94
N PRO A 230 26.18 2.54 -0.63
CA PRO A 230 26.46 3.70 0.19
C PRO A 230 27.05 3.22 1.51
N LYS A 231 28.00 3.97 2.08
CA LYS A 231 28.62 3.62 3.37
C LYS A 231 27.59 3.46 4.51
N GLU A 232 26.38 3.99 4.33
CA GLU A 232 25.26 3.96 5.28
C GLU A 232 24.30 2.77 5.08
N CYS A 233 24.40 2.03 3.96
CA CYS A 233 23.62 0.81 3.73
C CYS A 233 24.28 -0.38 4.41
N ASP A 234 24.13 -0.42 5.73
CA ASP A 234 24.66 -1.49 6.57
C ASP A 234 23.83 -2.76 6.44
N CYS A 235 24.49 -3.88 6.13
CA CYS A 235 23.91 -5.21 6.22
C CYS A 235 24.39 -5.81 7.54
N THR A 236 23.49 -5.91 8.52
CA THR A 236 23.83 -6.28 9.90
C THR A 236 24.31 -7.73 10.03
N GLU A 237 24.19 -8.55 8.98
CA GLU A 237 24.62 -9.94 8.94
C GLU A 237 26.00 -10.07 8.26
N SER A 238 27.05 -10.16 9.08
CA SER A 238 28.45 -10.10 8.60
C SER A 238 28.91 -11.34 7.80
N TRP A 239 28.19 -12.47 7.86
CA TRP A 239 28.60 -13.74 7.23
C TRP A 239 27.65 -14.23 6.13
N GLY A 240 26.39 -13.81 6.14
CA GLY A 240 25.35 -14.27 5.21
C GLY A 240 24.99 -13.29 4.09
N GLY A 241 25.45 -12.03 4.16
CA GLY A 241 25.03 -10.98 3.25
C GLY A 241 23.56 -10.58 3.47
N CYS A 242 23.02 -9.78 2.55
CA CYS A 242 21.62 -9.36 2.54
C CYS A 242 20.89 -9.95 1.31
N ILE A 243 19.55 -10.07 1.39
CA ILE A 243 18.74 -10.71 0.34
C ILE A 243 18.99 -10.10 -1.04
N MET A 244 19.12 -8.77 -1.14
CA MET A 244 19.32 -8.07 -2.42
C MET A 244 20.78 -7.94 -2.88
N GLU A 245 21.71 -8.64 -2.21
CA GLU A 245 23.10 -8.78 -2.62
C GLU A 245 23.29 -10.04 -3.47
N GLU A 246 24.42 -10.16 -4.18
CA GLU A 246 24.73 -11.33 -5.01
C GLU A 246 24.62 -12.63 -4.21
N THR A 247 23.90 -13.60 -4.77
CA THR A 247 23.62 -14.89 -4.11
C THR A 247 24.92 -15.68 -3.92
N GLY A 248 25.40 -15.76 -2.68
CA GLY A 248 26.58 -16.53 -2.28
C GLY A 248 26.24 -17.95 -1.78
N VAL A 249 27.23 -18.60 -1.16
CA VAL A 249 27.06 -19.93 -0.54
C VAL A 249 26.12 -19.89 0.68
N TYR A 250 26.00 -18.72 1.31
CA TYR A 250 25.12 -18.50 2.46
C TYR A 250 23.81 -17.85 2.01
N HIS A 251 22.70 -18.39 2.52
CA HIS A 251 21.37 -17.88 2.21
C HIS A 251 20.90 -16.88 3.25
N SER A 252 21.00 -15.59 2.93
CA SER A 252 20.55 -14.50 3.80
C SER A 252 19.04 -14.51 4.01
N ARG A 253 18.62 -14.08 5.21
CA ARG A 253 17.20 -13.88 5.57
C ARG A 253 16.90 -12.43 5.94
N LYS A 254 17.84 -11.51 5.72
CA LYS A 254 17.74 -10.11 6.14
C LYS A 254 17.79 -9.18 4.93
N PHE A 255 16.90 -8.19 4.94
CA PHE A 255 16.99 -7.07 4.02
C PHE A 255 17.96 -6.03 4.59
N SER A 256 18.67 -5.32 3.71
CA SER A 256 19.49 -4.19 4.15
C SER A 256 18.57 -3.05 4.62
N LYS A 257 19.14 -2.08 5.35
CA LYS A 257 18.42 -0.84 5.70
C LYS A 257 17.94 -0.08 4.47
N CYS A 258 18.66 -0.18 3.36
CA CYS A 258 18.35 0.51 2.11
C CYS A 258 17.25 -0.19 1.33
N SER A 259 17.25 -1.52 1.29
CA SER A 259 16.12 -2.28 0.76
C SER A 259 14.81 -1.94 1.47
N ILE A 260 14.84 -1.82 2.80
CA ILE A 260 13.67 -1.42 3.60
C ILE A 260 13.28 0.04 3.28
N ALA A 261 14.24 0.95 3.10
CA ALA A 261 13.95 2.33 2.73
C ALA A 261 13.33 2.46 1.32
N GLU A 262 13.80 1.67 0.36
CA GLU A 262 13.24 1.62 -1.01
C GLU A 262 11.81 1.09 -1.01
N TYR A 263 11.54 0.01 -0.26
CA TYR A 263 10.17 -0.47 -0.08
C TYR A 263 9.26 0.59 0.53
N LYS A 264 9.75 1.35 1.50
CA LYS A 264 8.99 2.45 2.09
C LYS A 264 8.73 3.58 1.09
N GLU A 265 9.73 3.95 0.28
CA GLU A 265 9.58 4.93 -0.79
C GLU A 265 8.57 4.45 -1.84
N PHE A 266 8.59 3.17 -2.22
CA PHE A 266 7.62 2.56 -3.12
C PHE A 266 6.17 2.70 -2.62
N LEU A 267 5.91 2.36 -1.36
CA LEU A 267 4.58 2.51 -0.76
C LEU A 267 4.14 3.99 -0.69
N LEU A 268 5.04 4.91 -0.32
CA LEU A 268 4.70 6.34 -0.23
C LEU A 268 4.40 6.97 -1.59
N ARG A 269 5.03 6.47 -2.65
CA ARG A 269 4.76 6.93 -4.02
C ARG A 269 3.39 6.48 -4.52
N GLY A 270 2.74 5.52 -3.85
CA GLY A 270 1.43 4.98 -4.21
C GLY A 270 1.47 3.55 -4.74
N GLY A 271 2.65 2.91 -4.75
CA GLY A 271 2.80 1.52 -5.16
C GLY A 271 2.18 0.53 -4.17
N GLY A 272 1.72 -0.62 -4.66
CA GLY A 272 1.26 -1.72 -3.81
C GLY A 272 -0.16 -1.57 -3.24
N ALA A 273 -1.05 -0.83 -3.91
CA ALA A 273 -2.44 -0.63 -3.45
C ALA A 273 -3.20 -1.95 -3.19
N CYS A 274 -2.95 -2.99 -4.00
CA CYS A 274 -3.54 -4.33 -3.82
C CYS A 274 -3.05 -5.07 -2.56
N LEU A 275 -2.05 -4.57 -1.83
CA LEU A 275 -1.45 -5.32 -0.72
C LEU A 275 -2.21 -5.15 0.61
N PHE A 276 -3.34 -4.44 0.62
CA PHE A 276 -4.06 -4.07 1.83
C PHE A 276 -5.33 -4.88 2.07
N ASN A 277 -5.70 -5.80 1.15
CA ASN A 277 -6.76 -6.77 1.40
C ASN A 277 -6.21 -8.04 2.05
N ARG A 278 -6.85 -8.45 3.15
CA ARG A 278 -6.58 -9.77 3.75
C ARG A 278 -7.23 -10.86 2.87
N PRO A 279 -6.47 -11.88 2.42
CA PRO A 279 -7.01 -12.97 1.62
C PRO A 279 -8.04 -13.79 2.40
N THR A 280 -9.10 -14.23 1.71
CA THR A 280 -10.17 -15.09 2.28
C THR A 280 -10.13 -16.52 1.75
N LYS A 281 -9.33 -16.77 0.70
CA LYS A 281 -9.17 -18.08 0.09
C LYS A 281 -7.69 -18.39 -0.09
N LEU A 282 -7.24 -19.43 0.60
CA LEU A 282 -5.87 -19.92 0.53
C LEU A 282 -5.77 -21.11 -0.42
N PHE A 283 -4.54 -21.43 -0.84
CA PHE A 283 -4.24 -22.69 -1.52
C PHE A 283 -4.35 -23.91 -0.58
N GLU A 284 -4.25 -23.68 0.73
CA GLU A 284 -4.31 -24.73 1.75
C GLU A 284 -5.75 -25.04 2.18
N ALA A 285 -5.89 -26.10 2.96
CA ALA A 285 -7.17 -26.39 3.60
C ALA A 285 -7.38 -25.40 4.75
N THR A 286 -8.64 -25.08 5.02
CA THR A 286 -9.04 -24.14 6.07
C THR A 286 -8.50 -24.56 7.43
N GLU A 287 -7.78 -23.68 8.11
CA GLU A 287 -7.16 -23.97 9.41
C GLU A 287 -7.38 -22.85 10.42
N CYS A 288 -8.20 -23.12 11.43
CA CYS A 288 -8.47 -22.18 12.49
C CYS A 288 -7.22 -21.83 13.32
N GLY A 289 -6.88 -20.54 13.37
CA GLY A 289 -5.77 -19.98 14.14
C GLY A 289 -4.56 -19.59 13.27
N ASN A 290 -4.72 -19.55 11.95
CA ASN A 290 -3.68 -19.15 10.99
C ASN A 290 -3.72 -17.63 10.70
N GLY A 291 -4.77 -16.93 11.16
CA GLY A 291 -4.97 -15.49 11.04
C GLY A 291 -5.71 -15.05 9.77
N TYR A 292 -6.30 -15.97 9.03
CA TYR A 292 -7.09 -15.72 7.83
C TYR A 292 -8.53 -16.17 8.06
N VAL A 293 -9.50 -15.31 7.79
CA VAL A 293 -10.92 -15.67 7.92
C VAL A 293 -11.31 -16.45 6.67
N GLU A 294 -11.34 -17.78 6.78
CA GLU A 294 -11.64 -18.71 5.70
C GLU A 294 -13.10 -19.19 5.74
N ALA A 295 -13.50 -19.96 4.72
CA ALA A 295 -14.87 -20.47 4.63
C ALA A 295 -15.24 -21.36 5.84
N GLY A 296 -16.22 -20.92 6.63
CA GLY A 296 -16.67 -21.61 7.84
C GLY A 296 -16.22 -20.95 9.15
N GLU A 297 -15.37 -19.92 9.08
CA GLU A 297 -14.91 -19.15 10.22
C GLU A 297 -15.57 -17.76 10.27
N GLU A 298 -15.84 -17.25 11.47
CA GLU A 298 -16.37 -15.89 11.66
C GLU A 298 -15.26 -14.89 12.04
N CYS A 299 -14.16 -15.41 12.59
CA CYS A 299 -12.99 -14.66 12.99
C CYS A 299 -11.76 -15.56 13.00
N ASP A 300 -10.60 -14.99 12.68
CA ASP A 300 -9.31 -15.61 12.92
C ASP A 300 -8.28 -14.50 13.13
N CYS A 301 -7.80 -14.41 14.36
CA CYS A 301 -6.79 -13.46 14.80
C CYS A 301 -5.42 -14.09 14.99
N GLY A 302 -5.22 -15.30 14.46
CA GLY A 302 -4.00 -16.07 14.58
C GLY A 302 -3.92 -16.79 15.92
N PHE A 303 -2.77 -16.69 16.58
CA PHE A 303 -2.62 -17.24 17.92
C PHE A 303 -3.49 -16.46 18.92
N ARG A 304 -4.03 -17.15 19.93
CA ARG A 304 -4.92 -16.55 20.94
C ARG A 304 -4.36 -15.28 21.61
N MET A 305 -3.04 -15.13 21.70
CA MET A 305 -2.40 -13.94 22.28
C MET A 305 -2.42 -12.71 21.36
N GLU A 306 -2.61 -12.90 20.05
CA GLU A 306 -2.68 -11.82 19.05
C GLU A 306 -4.10 -11.26 18.92
N CYS A 307 -5.11 -11.99 19.40
CA CYS A 307 -6.51 -11.57 19.46
C CYS A 307 -6.76 -10.43 20.44
N TYR A 308 -7.63 -9.48 20.09
CA TYR A 308 -8.12 -8.51 21.07
C TYR A 308 -9.04 -9.22 22.06
N ALA A 309 -8.65 -9.19 23.33
CA ALA A 309 -9.43 -9.82 24.41
C ALA A 309 -9.82 -11.27 24.07
N ASP A 310 -11.01 -11.70 24.51
CA ASP A 310 -11.61 -12.97 24.14
C ASP A 310 -12.64 -12.79 22.99
N CYS A 311 -12.44 -11.83 22.08
CA CYS A 311 -13.41 -11.53 21.00
C CYS A 311 -13.65 -12.71 20.05
N CYS A 312 -12.63 -13.55 19.86
CA CYS A 312 -12.69 -14.74 19.01
C CYS A 312 -12.38 -16.01 19.83
N LYS A 313 -13.22 -17.04 19.71
CA LYS A 313 -13.05 -18.33 20.38
C LYS A 313 -13.30 -19.46 19.39
N LYS A 314 -12.28 -20.29 19.15
CA LYS A 314 -12.34 -21.41 18.18
C LYS A 314 -12.84 -20.95 16.80
N CYS A 315 -12.33 -19.82 16.33
CA CYS A 315 -12.71 -19.17 15.08
C CYS A 315 -14.20 -18.81 14.92
N SER A 316 -14.88 -18.63 16.05
CA SER A 316 -16.23 -18.08 16.16
C SER A 316 -16.22 -16.83 17.03
N LEU A 317 -17.04 -15.84 16.69
CA LEU A 317 -17.13 -14.61 17.48
C LEU A 317 -17.75 -14.92 18.84
N SER A 318 -17.21 -14.29 19.89
CA SER A 318 -17.80 -14.35 21.23
C SER A 318 -19.17 -13.65 21.26
N ASN A 319 -20.01 -14.02 22.23
CA ASN A 319 -21.31 -13.38 22.42
C ASN A 319 -21.19 -11.86 22.55
N GLY A 320 -21.85 -11.12 21.65
CA GLY A 320 -21.84 -9.65 21.59
C GLY A 320 -20.61 -9.04 20.90
N ALA A 321 -19.68 -9.86 20.39
CA ALA A 321 -18.60 -9.40 19.53
C ALA A 321 -19.09 -9.22 18.08
N HIS A 322 -18.70 -8.12 17.47
CA HIS A 322 -18.93 -7.83 16.05
C HIS A 322 -17.63 -7.97 15.23
N CYS A 323 -16.48 -7.92 15.89
CA CYS A 323 -15.16 -8.09 15.27
C CYS A 323 -14.16 -8.70 16.26
N SER A 324 -13.07 -9.26 15.73
CA SER A 324 -11.95 -9.84 16.49
C SER A 324 -10.69 -8.99 16.48
N ASP A 325 -10.39 -8.37 15.34
CA ASP A 325 -9.14 -7.67 15.06
C ASP A 325 -9.33 -6.69 13.87
N GLY A 326 -8.28 -5.95 13.55
CA GLY A 326 -8.25 -5.00 12.44
C GLY A 326 -8.35 -3.52 12.86
N PRO A 327 -8.04 -2.58 11.94
CA PRO A 327 -7.98 -1.15 12.23
C PRO A 327 -9.35 -0.53 12.54
N CYS A 328 -10.43 -1.16 12.07
CA CYS A 328 -11.81 -0.76 12.32
C CYS A 328 -12.46 -1.50 13.50
N CYS A 329 -11.70 -2.30 14.25
CA CYS A 329 -12.16 -3.01 15.44
C CYS A 329 -11.57 -2.40 16.71
N ASN A 330 -12.44 -2.08 17.69
CA ASN A 330 -11.98 -1.64 19.00
C ASN A 330 -11.69 -2.82 19.94
N THR A 331 -10.96 -2.57 21.03
CA THR A 331 -10.59 -3.61 22.02
C THR A 331 -11.76 -4.18 22.81
N SER A 332 -12.98 -3.69 22.60
CA SER A 332 -14.22 -4.19 23.17
C SER A 332 -15.03 -5.03 22.16
N CYS A 333 -14.40 -5.48 21.07
CA CYS A 333 -15.00 -6.31 20.03
C CYS A 333 -16.10 -5.62 19.21
N LEU A 334 -16.14 -4.29 19.20
CA LEU A 334 -17.14 -3.52 18.45
C LEU A 334 -16.48 -2.72 17.32
N PHE A 335 -17.21 -2.53 16.23
CA PHE A 335 -16.77 -1.70 15.13
C PHE A 335 -16.56 -0.25 15.57
N PHE A 336 -15.55 0.39 15.00
CA PHE A 336 -15.48 1.84 14.99
C PHE A 336 -16.63 2.41 14.15
N PRO A 337 -17.15 3.59 14.51
CA PRO A 337 -18.27 4.18 13.78
C PRO A 337 -17.88 4.52 12.34
N ARG A 338 -18.88 4.58 11.46
CA ARG A 338 -18.72 5.04 10.07
C ARG A 338 -17.97 6.37 10.03
N GLY A 339 -16.99 6.48 9.14
CA GLY A 339 -16.19 7.70 9.01
C GLY A 339 -15.00 7.80 9.97
N TYR A 340 -14.76 6.78 10.79
CA TYR A 340 -13.52 6.68 11.55
C TYR A 340 -12.35 6.42 10.60
N ASP A 341 -11.32 7.25 10.67
CA ASP A 341 -10.13 7.13 9.81
C ASP A 341 -9.35 5.85 10.14
N CYS A 342 -9.20 4.97 9.14
CA CYS A 342 -8.42 3.74 9.28
C CYS A 342 -7.12 3.77 8.48
N ARG A 343 -7.06 4.51 7.36
CA ARG A 343 -5.84 4.71 6.57
C ARG A 343 -5.82 6.11 5.95
N TYR A 344 -4.71 6.81 6.11
CA TYR A 344 -4.48 8.08 5.43
C TYR A 344 -3.98 7.88 4.00
N ALA A 345 -4.34 8.81 3.14
CA ALA A 345 -3.74 8.97 1.83
C ALA A 345 -2.23 9.25 1.96
N VAL A 346 -1.40 8.46 1.27
CA VAL A 346 0.07 8.60 1.30
C VAL A 346 0.58 9.72 0.38
N ASN A 347 -0.22 10.07 -0.64
CA ASN A 347 0.09 11.15 -1.59
C ASN A 347 -1.22 11.73 -2.19
N GLU A 348 -1.10 12.73 -3.08
CA GLU A 348 -2.26 13.40 -3.69
C GLU A 348 -3.08 12.51 -4.65
N CYS A 349 -2.54 11.39 -5.10
CA CYS A 349 -3.18 10.42 -5.99
C CYS A 349 -3.82 9.26 -5.24
N ASP A 350 -3.57 9.14 -3.93
CA ASP A 350 -4.17 8.15 -3.06
C ASP A 350 -5.51 8.66 -2.48
N ILE A 351 -6.39 7.75 -2.08
CA ILE A 351 -7.67 8.07 -1.42
C ILE A 351 -7.55 7.64 0.04
N ALA A 352 -8.03 8.46 0.98
CA ALA A 352 -8.07 8.06 2.39
C ALA A 352 -9.28 7.16 2.66
N GLU A 353 -9.11 6.11 3.43
CA GLU A 353 -10.17 5.17 3.78
C GLU A 353 -10.68 5.38 5.21
N PHE A 354 -11.99 5.21 5.32
CA PHE A 354 -12.71 5.34 6.56
C PHE A 354 -13.50 4.07 6.83
N CYS A 355 -13.55 3.65 8.09
CA CYS A 355 -14.36 2.54 8.53
C CYS A 355 -15.81 2.73 8.07
N THR A 356 -16.41 1.65 7.58
CA THR A 356 -17.80 1.61 7.11
C THR A 356 -18.80 1.58 8.26
N GLY A 357 -18.37 1.12 9.44
CA GLY A 357 -19.20 0.95 10.63
C GLY A 357 -19.78 -0.45 10.80
N ASP A 358 -19.53 -1.34 9.85
CA ASP A 358 -20.05 -2.72 9.79
C ASP A 358 -18.96 -3.77 9.51
N SER A 359 -17.68 -3.36 9.52
CA SER A 359 -16.53 -4.23 9.33
C SER A 359 -15.41 -3.89 10.32
N GLY A 360 -14.66 -4.92 10.75
CA GLY A 360 -13.45 -4.77 11.56
C GLY A 360 -12.21 -4.38 10.74
N GLN A 361 -12.26 -4.56 9.42
CA GLN A 361 -11.20 -4.19 8.49
C GLN A 361 -11.47 -2.83 7.84
N CYS A 362 -10.40 -2.16 7.40
CA CYS A 362 -10.51 -0.97 6.56
C CYS A 362 -11.05 -1.40 5.17
N PRO A 363 -11.79 -0.53 4.46
CA PRO A 363 -12.11 -0.76 3.06
C PRO A 363 -10.85 -1.04 2.21
N PRO A 364 -10.99 -1.65 1.02
CA PRO A 364 -9.88 -1.82 0.09
C PRO A 364 -9.15 -0.51 -0.16
N ASN A 365 -7.82 -0.56 -0.25
CA ASN A 365 -6.98 0.58 -0.59
C ASN A 365 -7.19 0.93 -2.07
N LEU A 366 -7.83 2.08 -2.30
CA LEU A 366 -8.12 2.58 -3.63
C LEU A 366 -7.35 3.87 -3.88
N HIS A 367 -6.99 4.09 -5.13
CA HIS A 367 -6.36 5.34 -5.54
C HIS A 367 -7.25 6.08 -6.53
N LYS A 368 -6.95 7.36 -6.74
CA LYS A 368 -7.63 8.18 -7.74
C LYS A 368 -7.40 7.57 -9.12
N GLN A 369 -8.44 7.65 -9.94
CA GLN A 369 -8.37 7.23 -11.32
C GLN A 369 -7.24 7.96 -12.08
N ASP A 370 -6.68 7.29 -13.09
CA ASP A 370 -5.66 7.87 -13.94
C ASP A 370 -6.13 9.15 -14.65
N GLY A 371 -5.25 10.15 -14.70
CA GLY A 371 -5.52 11.44 -15.32
C GLY A 371 -5.95 12.56 -14.35
N TYR A 372 -6.24 12.24 -13.07
CA TYR A 372 -6.41 13.26 -12.04
C TYR A 372 -5.16 14.15 -11.95
N ALA A 373 -5.34 15.45 -11.74
CA ALA A 373 -4.21 16.36 -11.60
C ALA A 373 -3.60 16.27 -10.19
N CYS A 374 -2.28 16.37 -10.12
CA CYS A 374 -1.50 16.39 -8.88
C CYS A 374 -0.33 17.37 -8.98
N ASP A 375 0.37 17.62 -7.87
CA ASP A 375 1.49 18.55 -7.77
C ASP A 375 1.13 19.95 -8.30
N SER A 376 0.01 20.49 -7.81
CA SER A 376 -0.53 21.79 -8.24
C SER A 376 -0.75 21.88 -9.77
N ASN A 377 -1.34 20.84 -10.38
CA ASN A 377 -1.57 20.68 -11.82
C ASN A 377 -0.30 20.50 -12.69
N GLN A 378 0.88 20.29 -12.09
CA GLN A 378 2.10 19.99 -12.83
C GLN A 378 2.24 18.51 -13.17
N GLY A 379 1.51 17.65 -12.47
CA GLY A 379 1.50 16.19 -12.64
C GLY A 379 0.13 15.62 -12.92
N ARG A 380 0.14 14.32 -13.20
CA ARG A 380 -1.07 13.50 -13.31
C ARG A 380 -0.91 12.23 -12.48
N CYS A 381 -2.01 11.79 -11.89
CA CYS A 381 -2.10 10.49 -11.26
C CYS A 381 -2.09 9.40 -12.34
N TYR A 382 -1.25 8.40 -12.15
CA TYR A 382 -1.19 7.21 -12.98
C TYR A 382 -0.76 6.03 -12.13
N ASN A 383 -1.61 5.00 -12.03
CA ASN A 383 -1.43 3.85 -11.12
C ASN A 383 -1.13 4.27 -9.67
N GLY A 384 -1.87 5.26 -9.16
CA GLY A 384 -1.73 5.73 -7.77
C GLY A 384 -0.52 6.62 -7.49
N GLU A 385 0.35 6.86 -8.48
CA GLU A 385 1.50 7.76 -8.34
C GLU A 385 1.30 9.09 -9.04
N CYS A 386 1.85 10.17 -8.47
CA CYS A 386 1.90 11.46 -9.15
C CYS A 386 3.09 11.53 -10.11
N LYS A 387 2.81 11.43 -11.42
CA LYS A 387 3.82 11.44 -12.49
C LYS A 387 4.14 12.86 -12.95
N THR A 388 5.40 13.24 -12.82
CA THR A 388 5.99 14.45 -13.40
C THR A 388 7.38 14.15 -13.93
N ARG A 389 7.81 14.84 -15.00
CA ARG A 389 9.21 14.78 -15.48
C ARG A 389 10.21 15.17 -14.40
N ASP A 390 9.84 16.13 -13.55
CA ASP A 390 10.67 16.62 -12.45
C ASP A 390 10.89 15.56 -11.37
N ASN A 391 9.81 14.91 -10.92
CA ASN A 391 9.89 13.83 -9.94
C ASN A 391 10.62 12.62 -10.53
N GLN A 392 10.47 12.34 -11.82
CA GLN A 392 11.22 11.29 -12.50
C GLN A 392 12.73 11.59 -12.49
N CYS A 393 13.15 12.81 -12.83
CA CYS A 393 14.56 13.22 -12.72
C CYS A 393 15.07 13.07 -11.28
N LYS A 394 14.32 13.56 -10.29
CA LYS A 394 14.67 13.44 -8.86
C LYS A 394 14.78 12.00 -8.39
N TYR A 395 13.91 11.12 -8.90
CA TYR A 395 13.94 9.70 -8.59
C TYR A 395 15.22 9.05 -9.14
N ILE A 396 15.58 9.33 -10.40
CA ILE A 396 16.74 8.74 -11.08
C ILE A 396 18.06 9.31 -10.55
N TRP A 397 18.19 10.63 -10.44
CA TRP A 397 19.48 11.32 -10.19
C TRP A 397 19.60 11.92 -8.79
N GLY A 398 18.54 11.83 -7.98
CA GLY A 398 18.49 12.36 -6.61
C GLY A 398 17.86 13.74 -6.50
N SER A 399 17.59 14.17 -5.27
CA SER A 399 16.74 15.33 -4.95
C SER A 399 17.23 16.69 -5.45
N LYS A 400 18.50 16.82 -5.85
CA LYS A 400 19.09 18.05 -6.42
C LYS A 400 18.84 18.19 -7.93
N SER A 401 18.45 17.12 -8.59
CA SER A 401 18.11 17.12 -10.01
C SER A 401 16.67 17.61 -10.22
N SER A 402 16.38 18.03 -11.44
CA SER A 402 15.06 18.55 -11.81
C SER A 402 14.83 18.36 -13.31
N GLY A 403 13.57 18.37 -13.74
CA GLY A 403 13.20 18.31 -15.15
C GLY A 403 13.74 19.53 -15.92
N SER A 404 14.29 19.30 -17.11
CA SER A 404 14.76 20.39 -17.98
C SER A 404 13.62 21.27 -18.50
N ASP A 405 14.00 22.47 -18.95
CA ASP A 405 13.10 23.42 -19.61
C ASP A 405 12.42 22.79 -20.84
N LYS A 406 11.18 23.20 -21.13
CA LYS A 406 10.42 22.71 -22.30
C LYS A 406 11.18 22.91 -23.61
N PHE A 407 11.97 23.99 -23.72
CA PHE A 407 12.83 24.26 -24.86
C PHE A 407 13.77 23.08 -25.19
N CYS A 408 14.29 22.39 -24.17
CA CYS A 408 15.18 21.25 -24.36
C CYS A 408 14.49 20.12 -25.14
N TYR A 409 13.24 19.81 -24.77
CA TYR A 409 12.44 18.75 -25.39
C TYR A 409 12.08 19.12 -26.82
N GLU A 410 11.56 20.33 -27.03
CA GLU A 410 11.17 20.82 -28.37
C GLU A 410 12.35 20.84 -29.34
N LYS A 411 13.55 21.13 -28.85
CA LYS A 411 14.78 21.15 -29.64
C LYS A 411 15.36 19.75 -29.88
N LEU A 412 15.65 19.00 -28.83
CA LEU A 412 16.43 17.76 -28.93
C LEU A 412 15.58 16.57 -29.38
N ASN A 413 14.35 16.42 -28.87
CA ASN A 413 13.53 15.25 -29.20
C ASN A 413 13.04 15.27 -30.66
N THR A 414 13.02 16.44 -31.28
CA THR A 414 12.75 16.59 -32.72
C THR A 414 13.99 16.36 -33.59
N GLU A 415 15.17 16.09 -33.04
CA GLU A 415 16.35 15.73 -33.85
C GLU A 415 16.33 14.24 -34.24
N GLY A 416 15.81 13.36 -33.38
CA GLY A 416 15.84 11.91 -33.61
C GLY A 416 17.27 11.37 -33.54
N THR A 417 18.01 11.73 -32.49
CA THR A 417 19.40 11.32 -32.26
C THR A 417 19.56 10.71 -30.87
N THR A 418 20.79 10.31 -30.51
CA THR A 418 21.11 9.88 -29.15
C THR A 418 20.81 10.96 -28.10
N LYS A 419 20.81 12.24 -28.49
CA LYS A 419 20.58 13.38 -27.60
C LYS A 419 19.10 13.64 -27.31
N GLY A 420 18.22 13.12 -28.15
CA GLY A 420 16.77 13.29 -28.03
C GLY A 420 16.03 12.57 -29.16
N ASN A 421 15.04 11.76 -28.78
CA ASN A 421 14.30 10.87 -29.69
C ASN A 421 13.03 10.34 -29.00
N CYS A 422 12.19 9.62 -29.76
CA CYS A 422 10.97 8.95 -29.30
C CYS A 422 11.10 7.42 -29.34
N GLY A 423 12.30 6.89 -29.11
CA GLY A 423 12.58 5.45 -29.18
C GLY A 423 13.53 5.09 -30.32
N LYS A 424 13.64 3.79 -30.56
CA LYS A 424 14.41 3.21 -31.65
C LYS A 424 13.53 2.31 -32.51
N ASP A 425 13.85 2.28 -33.79
CA ASP A 425 13.37 1.33 -34.78
C ASP A 425 14.59 0.62 -35.37
N GLY A 426 14.89 -0.58 -34.84
CA GLY A 426 16.19 -1.23 -35.01
C GLY A 426 17.32 -0.36 -34.46
N ASP A 427 18.32 -0.06 -35.30
CA ASP A 427 19.45 0.82 -34.93
C ASP A 427 19.16 2.32 -35.12
N ARG A 428 18.02 2.67 -35.72
CA ARG A 428 17.68 4.05 -36.05
C ARG A 428 16.87 4.70 -34.94
N TRP A 429 17.33 5.87 -34.49
CA TRP A 429 16.58 6.71 -33.56
C TRP A 429 15.35 7.32 -34.23
N ILE A 430 14.22 7.30 -33.53
CA ILE A 430 12.95 7.83 -34.02
C ILE A 430 12.87 9.31 -33.65
N GLN A 431 12.69 10.16 -34.65
CA GLN A 431 12.38 11.57 -34.43
C GLN A 431 10.99 11.73 -33.81
N CYS A 432 10.86 12.52 -32.75
CA CYS A 432 9.55 12.83 -32.19
C CYS A 432 8.76 13.76 -33.10
N SER A 433 7.44 13.52 -33.18
CA SER A 433 6.53 14.53 -33.71
C SER A 433 6.48 15.73 -32.75
N LYS A 434 6.09 16.91 -33.24
CA LYS A 434 5.93 18.11 -32.38
C LYS A 434 4.94 17.89 -31.23
N HIS A 435 3.99 16.98 -31.37
CA HIS A 435 3.01 16.66 -30.32
C HIS A 435 3.59 15.74 -29.25
N ASP A 436 4.54 14.88 -29.62
CA ASP A 436 5.09 13.83 -28.75
C ASP A 436 6.42 14.23 -28.08
N VAL A 437 6.94 15.43 -28.36
CA VAL A 437 8.26 15.87 -27.84
C VAL A 437 8.40 15.78 -26.33
N PHE A 438 7.30 15.91 -25.58
CA PHE A 438 7.30 15.83 -24.11
C PHE A 438 7.12 14.41 -23.55
N CYS A 439 7.02 13.40 -24.42
CA CYS A 439 6.92 11.98 -24.10
C CYS A 439 8.12 11.16 -24.62
N GLY A 440 9.07 11.83 -25.29
CA GLY A 440 10.30 11.21 -25.78
C GLY A 440 11.36 11.07 -24.69
N PHE A 441 12.62 11.21 -25.08
CA PHE A 441 13.78 11.11 -24.20
C PHE A 441 13.69 12.13 -23.06
N LEU A 442 13.96 11.67 -21.84
CA LEU A 442 13.90 12.46 -20.61
C LEU A 442 15.14 13.35 -20.51
N LEU A 443 14.89 14.64 -20.28
CA LEU A 443 15.93 15.65 -20.14
C LEU A 443 15.84 16.25 -18.73
N CYS A 444 16.97 16.23 -18.03
CA CYS A 444 17.13 16.66 -16.65
C CYS A 444 18.24 17.73 -16.52
N THR A 445 18.22 18.42 -15.40
CA THR A 445 19.27 19.34 -14.96
C THR A 445 19.96 18.79 -13.72
N ASN A 446 21.22 19.19 -13.50
CA ASN A 446 22.02 18.81 -12.32
C ASN A 446 22.15 17.28 -12.13
N LEU A 447 22.41 16.54 -13.21
CA LEU A 447 22.59 15.09 -13.14
C LEU A 447 23.82 14.74 -12.29
N THR A 448 23.69 13.71 -11.48
CA THR A 448 24.82 13.05 -10.82
C THR A 448 25.51 12.09 -11.80
N ARG A 449 26.79 11.77 -11.56
CA ARG A 449 27.50 10.79 -12.40
C ARG A 449 26.94 9.37 -12.30
N VAL A 450 26.33 9.05 -11.17
CA VAL A 450 25.75 7.73 -10.88
C VAL A 450 24.29 7.94 -10.49
N PRO A 451 23.33 7.30 -11.20
CA PRO A 451 21.93 7.36 -10.83
C PRO A 451 21.66 6.59 -9.52
N ARG A 452 20.66 7.01 -8.76
CA ARG A 452 20.12 6.30 -7.58
C ARG A 452 19.48 4.97 -7.96
N VAL A 453 18.88 4.90 -9.15
CA VAL A 453 18.14 3.73 -9.64
C VAL A 453 18.59 3.34 -11.04
N GLY A 454 18.68 2.03 -11.31
CA GLY A 454 19.07 1.50 -12.62
C GLY A 454 20.51 1.83 -13.03
N GLN A 455 21.01 1.35 -14.15
CA GLN A 455 22.38 1.56 -14.64
C GLN A 455 22.39 2.41 -15.91
N VAL A 456 23.34 3.34 -15.99
CA VAL A 456 23.53 4.13 -17.22
C VAL A 456 24.02 3.20 -18.32
N GLN A 457 23.28 3.15 -19.42
CA GLN A 457 23.70 2.48 -20.63
C GLN A 457 24.48 3.46 -21.51
N GLY A 458 25.79 3.22 -21.66
CA GLY A 458 26.68 4.13 -22.38
C GLY A 458 27.18 5.26 -21.46
N GLU A 459 26.92 6.51 -21.83
CA GLU A 459 27.37 7.70 -21.09
C GLU A 459 26.23 8.69 -20.89
N ILE A 460 26.38 9.57 -19.89
CA ILE A 460 25.53 10.75 -19.77
C ILE A 460 25.80 11.64 -20.97
N ILE A 461 24.75 12.17 -21.59
CA ILE A 461 24.80 12.99 -22.79
C ILE A 461 24.64 14.46 -22.37
N PRO A 462 25.73 15.20 -22.12
CA PRO A 462 25.66 16.59 -21.70
C PRO A 462 25.26 17.48 -22.86
N ASN A 463 24.22 18.29 -22.68
CA ASN A 463 23.90 19.37 -23.62
C ASN A 463 23.48 20.61 -22.84
N SER A 464 23.99 21.77 -23.26
CA SER A 464 23.56 23.05 -22.72
C SER A 464 23.39 24.08 -23.82
N PHE A 465 22.43 24.97 -23.65
CA PHE A 465 22.10 25.99 -24.63
C PHE A 465 21.88 27.35 -23.97
N TYR A 466 22.25 28.42 -24.68
CA TYR A 466 21.86 29.77 -24.28
C TYR A 466 20.44 30.04 -24.78
N HIS A 467 19.49 30.20 -23.87
CA HIS A 467 18.08 30.46 -24.18
C HIS A 467 17.52 31.50 -23.22
N GLN A 468 16.87 32.55 -23.75
CA GLN A 468 16.27 33.64 -22.96
C GLN A 468 17.21 34.27 -21.92
N GLY A 469 18.47 34.50 -22.28
CA GLY A 469 19.44 35.17 -21.42
C GLY A 469 20.13 34.28 -20.38
N ARG A 470 19.80 32.99 -20.31
CA ARG A 470 20.38 32.02 -19.37
C ARG A 470 20.91 30.77 -20.08
N ILE A 471 21.85 30.08 -19.44
CA ILE A 471 22.28 28.74 -19.86
C ILE A 471 21.24 27.74 -19.33
N VAL A 472 20.68 26.93 -20.23
CA VAL A 472 19.73 25.86 -19.93
C VAL A 472 20.44 24.53 -20.13
N ASP A 473 20.39 23.68 -19.11
CA ASP A 473 20.92 22.32 -19.13
C ASP A 473 19.84 21.35 -19.65
N CYS A 474 20.21 20.56 -20.65
CA CYS A 474 19.37 19.61 -21.39
C CYS A 474 20.08 18.25 -21.43
N SER A 475 20.63 17.83 -20.30
CA SER A 475 21.37 16.58 -20.20
C SER A 475 20.42 15.40 -19.96
N GLY A 476 20.79 14.22 -20.46
CA GLY A 476 20.00 13.00 -20.29
C GLY A 476 20.87 11.75 -20.41
N ALA A 477 20.33 10.60 -20.05
CA ALA A 477 20.98 9.31 -20.25
C ALA A 477 19.94 8.20 -20.32
N HIS A 478 20.27 7.12 -21.02
CA HIS A 478 19.50 5.87 -20.92
C HIS A 478 19.86 5.18 -19.61
N VAL A 479 18.85 4.92 -18.78
CA VAL A 479 19.03 4.33 -17.45
C VAL A 479 18.18 3.08 -17.38
N LEU A 480 18.83 1.92 -17.51
CA LEU A 480 18.16 0.64 -17.56
C LEU A 480 18.01 0.04 -16.17
N LEU A 481 16.81 -0.40 -15.84
CA LEU A 481 16.57 -1.34 -14.76
C LEU A 481 17.02 -2.75 -15.19
N ASP A 482 17.04 -3.67 -14.23
CA ASP A 482 17.46 -5.05 -14.50
C ASP A 482 16.47 -5.82 -15.40
N ASP A 483 15.24 -5.35 -15.52
CA ASP A 483 14.18 -5.88 -16.39
C ASP A 483 14.15 -5.20 -17.78
N ASP A 484 15.24 -4.52 -18.16
CA ASP A 484 15.40 -3.71 -19.37
C ASP A 484 14.41 -2.52 -19.50
N THR A 485 13.70 -2.16 -18.43
CA THR A 485 12.91 -0.92 -18.42
C THR A 485 13.85 0.29 -18.50
N ASP A 486 13.72 1.09 -19.54
CA ASP A 486 14.50 2.31 -19.73
C ASP A 486 13.83 3.54 -19.09
N LEU A 487 14.38 3.98 -17.96
CA LEU A 487 13.98 5.19 -17.26
C LEU A 487 14.47 6.48 -17.94
N GLY A 488 15.25 6.37 -19.03
CA GLY A 488 15.70 7.48 -19.86
C GLY A 488 14.62 8.07 -20.77
N TYR A 489 13.41 7.52 -20.78
CA TYR A 489 12.24 8.10 -21.45
C TYR A 489 11.25 8.64 -20.43
N VAL A 490 10.47 9.64 -20.82
CA VAL A 490 9.40 10.17 -19.97
C VAL A 490 8.39 9.05 -19.66
N GLU A 491 8.12 8.85 -18.36
CA GLU A 491 7.20 7.81 -17.89
C GLU A 491 5.76 8.00 -18.38
N ASP A 492 5.06 6.89 -18.58
CA ASP A 492 3.63 6.87 -18.83
C ASP A 492 2.86 7.57 -17.71
N GLY A 493 1.80 8.28 -18.08
CA GLY A 493 1.02 9.13 -17.19
C GLY A 493 1.55 10.56 -17.06
N ALA A 494 2.81 10.86 -17.42
CA ALA A 494 3.32 12.22 -17.31
C ALA A 494 2.56 13.22 -18.22
N PRO A 495 2.25 14.45 -17.76
CA PRO A 495 1.48 15.40 -18.56
C PRO A 495 2.30 15.97 -19.72
N CYS A 496 1.77 15.88 -20.93
CA CYS A 496 2.38 16.43 -22.15
C CYS A 496 1.60 17.59 -22.76
N GLY A 497 0.40 17.89 -22.23
CA GLY A 497 -0.43 19.00 -22.66
C GLY A 497 -1.68 19.17 -21.79
N PRO A 498 -2.54 20.17 -22.05
CA PRO A 498 -3.80 20.33 -21.35
C PRO A 498 -4.71 19.12 -21.59
N GLN A 499 -5.10 18.40 -20.52
CA GLN A 499 -5.89 17.15 -20.60
C GLN A 499 -5.24 16.06 -21.47
N MET A 500 -3.90 16.02 -21.53
CA MET A 500 -3.14 15.01 -22.26
C MET A 500 -2.04 14.43 -21.38
N MET A 501 -1.71 13.15 -21.60
CA MET A 501 -0.63 12.47 -20.91
C MET A 501 0.13 11.52 -21.82
N CYS A 502 1.36 11.19 -21.42
CA CYS A 502 2.21 10.27 -22.13
C CYS A 502 1.71 8.83 -21.96
N LEU A 503 1.62 8.10 -23.06
CA LEU A 503 1.46 6.65 -23.06
C LEU A 503 2.25 6.08 -24.23
N ASP A 504 3.16 5.15 -23.93
CA ASP A 504 4.00 4.48 -24.92
C ASP A 504 4.73 5.48 -25.84
N LYS A 505 5.33 6.49 -25.18
CA LYS A 505 6.09 7.62 -25.78
C LYS A 505 5.26 8.55 -26.68
N LYS A 506 3.93 8.47 -26.64
CA LYS A 506 3.03 9.37 -27.39
C LYS A 506 2.23 10.26 -26.46
N CYS A 507 1.95 11.48 -26.91
CA CYS A 507 1.10 12.42 -26.18
C CYS A 507 -0.37 12.22 -26.57
N LEU A 508 -1.15 11.59 -25.69
CA LEU A 508 -2.54 11.24 -25.98
C LEU A 508 -3.52 12.03 -25.12
N PRO A 509 -4.70 12.43 -25.65
CA PRO A 509 -5.78 12.97 -24.85
C PRO A 509 -6.25 11.96 -23.81
N ILE A 510 -6.45 12.39 -22.56
CA ILE A 510 -6.88 11.49 -21.46
C ILE A 510 -8.20 10.79 -21.82
N GLN A 511 -9.13 11.51 -22.47
CA GLN A 511 -10.42 10.98 -22.90
C GLN A 511 -10.34 9.90 -23.99
N SER A 512 -9.21 9.81 -24.71
CA SER A 512 -8.99 8.80 -25.75
C SER A 512 -8.47 7.47 -25.19
N LEU A 513 -8.11 7.47 -23.91
CA LEU A 513 -7.63 6.27 -23.23
C LEU A 513 -8.84 5.44 -22.78
N ASN A 514 -8.71 4.12 -22.83
CA ASN A 514 -9.76 3.17 -22.43
C ASN A 514 -9.91 3.11 -20.90
N ILE A 515 -10.11 4.26 -20.26
CA ILE A 515 -10.31 4.41 -18.83
C ILE A 515 -11.81 4.29 -18.54
N SER A 516 -12.18 3.32 -17.70
CA SER A 516 -13.58 3.10 -17.28
C SER A 516 -14.16 4.37 -16.65
N SER A 517 -15.36 4.79 -17.06
CA SER A 517 -15.95 6.03 -16.54
C SER A 517 -16.71 5.80 -15.24
N CYS A 518 -16.49 6.67 -14.26
CA CYS A 518 -17.33 6.71 -13.07
C CYS A 518 -18.75 7.22 -13.38
N PRO A 519 -19.73 6.89 -12.53
CA PRO A 519 -21.09 7.43 -12.62
C PRO A 519 -21.11 8.97 -12.69
N ILE A 520 -21.97 9.48 -13.57
CA ILE A 520 -22.20 10.92 -13.75
C ILE A 520 -23.60 11.23 -13.22
N GLY A 521 -23.67 12.16 -12.27
CA GLY A 521 -24.94 12.56 -11.67
C GLY A 521 -25.81 13.36 -12.65
N SER A 522 -27.06 13.61 -12.26
CA SER A 522 -28.02 14.42 -13.04
C SER A 522 -27.53 15.84 -13.35
N ASN A 523 -26.56 16.35 -12.59
CA ASN A 523 -25.90 17.65 -12.80
C ASN A 523 -24.76 17.62 -13.84
N GLY A 524 -24.54 16.48 -14.51
CA GLY A 524 -23.51 16.31 -15.54
C GLY A 524 -22.08 16.23 -14.99
N LYS A 525 -21.89 16.10 -13.68
CA LYS A 525 -20.58 15.97 -13.04
C LYS A 525 -20.30 14.53 -12.63
N VAL A 526 -19.05 14.11 -12.80
CA VAL A 526 -18.55 12.84 -12.26
C VAL A 526 -18.77 12.81 -10.75
N CYS A 527 -19.33 11.72 -10.24
CA CYS A 527 -19.71 11.54 -8.84
C CYS A 527 -20.54 12.70 -8.30
N SER A 528 -21.43 13.26 -9.13
CA SER A 528 -22.26 14.44 -8.83
C SER A 528 -21.47 15.68 -8.36
N GLY A 529 -20.14 15.70 -8.49
CA GLY A 529 -19.27 16.71 -7.88
C GLY A 529 -19.12 16.60 -6.36
N HIS A 530 -19.56 15.50 -5.76
CA HIS A 530 -19.58 15.23 -4.33
C HIS A 530 -18.74 14.00 -3.94
N GLY A 531 -17.83 13.58 -4.80
CA GLY A 531 -16.94 12.46 -4.55
C GLY A 531 -15.74 12.43 -5.50
N VAL A 532 -14.92 11.41 -5.32
CA VAL A 532 -13.71 11.15 -6.12
C VAL A 532 -13.90 9.83 -6.86
N CYS A 533 -13.50 9.78 -8.13
CA CYS A 533 -13.51 8.56 -8.92
C CYS A 533 -12.28 7.70 -8.62
N SER A 534 -12.49 6.46 -8.20
CA SER A 534 -11.43 5.49 -7.90
C SER A 534 -10.90 4.80 -9.17
N ASN A 535 -9.79 4.09 -9.03
CA ASN A 535 -9.22 3.21 -10.06
C ASN A 535 -10.14 2.06 -10.50
N GLU A 536 -11.13 1.70 -9.68
CA GLU A 536 -12.15 0.70 -10.03
C GLU A 536 -13.39 1.31 -10.71
N ALA A 537 -13.33 2.59 -11.09
CA ALA A 537 -14.45 3.35 -11.65
C ALA A 537 -15.68 3.40 -10.73
N THR A 538 -15.44 3.47 -9.42
CA THR A 538 -16.46 3.67 -8.38
C THR A 538 -16.31 5.05 -7.76
N CYS A 539 -17.43 5.65 -7.36
CA CYS A 539 -17.42 6.95 -6.69
C CYS A 539 -17.23 6.79 -5.19
N ILE A 540 -16.16 7.38 -4.67
CA ILE A 540 -15.92 7.51 -3.23
C ILE A 540 -16.49 8.86 -2.78
N CYS A 541 -17.65 8.82 -2.13
CA CYS A 541 -18.38 10.03 -1.76
C CYS A 541 -17.76 10.77 -0.58
N ASN A 542 -17.91 12.09 -0.59
CA ASN A 542 -17.58 12.94 0.54
C ASN A 542 -18.48 12.57 1.74
N PHE A 543 -18.01 12.88 2.95
CA PHE A 543 -18.60 12.42 4.21
C PHE A 543 -20.13 12.61 4.40
N SER A 544 -20.74 13.61 3.77
CA SER A 544 -22.18 13.89 3.85
C SER A 544 -22.98 13.42 2.63
N TRP A 545 -22.38 12.60 1.76
CA TRP A 545 -22.97 12.17 0.50
C TRP A 545 -22.91 10.65 0.38
N ALA A 546 -23.92 10.08 -0.26
CA ALA A 546 -24.08 8.66 -0.49
C ALA A 546 -24.70 8.38 -1.87
N GLY A 547 -24.89 7.10 -2.17
CA GLY A 547 -25.33 6.63 -3.48
C GLY A 547 -24.15 6.32 -4.40
N THR A 548 -24.42 5.57 -5.46
CA THR A 548 -23.39 5.10 -6.41
C THR A 548 -22.74 6.24 -7.20
N ASP A 549 -23.42 7.37 -7.36
CA ASP A 549 -22.97 8.58 -8.04
C ASP A 549 -22.83 9.78 -7.09
N CYS A 550 -22.88 9.55 -5.77
CA CYS A 550 -22.83 10.58 -4.73
C CYS A 550 -23.90 11.68 -4.85
N SER A 551 -25.08 11.36 -5.37
CA SER A 551 -26.17 12.34 -5.51
C SER A 551 -27.07 12.47 -4.28
N ILE A 552 -26.93 11.58 -3.29
CA ILE A 552 -27.84 11.50 -2.13
C ILE A 552 -27.19 12.19 -0.94
N ASP A 553 -27.85 13.20 -0.37
CA ASP A 553 -27.44 13.83 0.89
C ASP A 553 -27.67 12.83 2.05
N ASP A 554 -26.60 12.47 2.75
CA ASP A 554 -26.61 11.55 3.90
C ASP A 554 -25.90 12.20 5.09
N PRO A 555 -26.56 13.17 5.77
CA PRO A 555 -25.97 13.84 6.90
C PRO A 555 -25.84 12.85 8.07
N VAL A 556 -24.65 12.80 8.66
CA VAL A 556 -24.40 11.92 9.81
C VAL A 556 -25.40 12.22 10.91
N ARG A 557 -26.18 11.20 11.26
CA ARG A 557 -27.06 11.24 12.44
C ARG A 557 -26.17 11.42 13.66
N ASP A 558 -26.16 12.62 14.21
CA ASP A 558 -25.43 12.91 15.43
C ASP A 558 -25.92 11.98 16.55
N THR A 559 -25.13 10.96 16.88
CA THR A 559 -25.34 10.14 18.08
C THR A 559 -24.85 10.88 19.34
N GLY A 560 -24.72 12.20 19.28
CA GLY A 560 -24.56 13.09 20.41
C GLY A 560 -25.81 13.13 21.28
N GLY A 561 -25.91 12.19 22.22
CA GLY A 561 -26.65 12.41 23.47
C GLY A 561 -28.14 12.10 23.48
N LYS A 562 -28.57 10.95 22.96
CA LYS A 562 -29.70 10.28 23.63
C LYS A 562 -29.11 9.47 24.77
N LYS A 563 -29.29 9.95 26.02
CA LYS A 563 -29.27 9.06 27.17
C LYS A 563 -30.28 7.95 26.83
N ASP A 564 -29.83 6.71 26.78
CA ASP A 564 -30.77 5.60 26.95
C ASP A 564 -31.51 5.88 28.26
N GLU A 565 -32.79 6.26 28.16
CA GLU A 565 -33.69 5.97 29.25
C GLU A 565 -33.62 4.46 29.40
N GLY A 566 -32.87 4.01 30.41
CA GLY A 566 -32.77 2.59 30.74
C GLY A 566 -34.17 1.98 30.79
N PRO A 567 -34.30 0.66 30.57
CA PRO A 567 -35.60 0.01 30.52
C PRO A 567 -36.37 0.40 31.77
N LYS A 568 -37.50 1.10 31.57
CA LYS A 568 -38.43 1.41 32.66
C LYS A 568 -38.76 0.07 33.30
N GLY A 569 -38.22 -0.15 34.49
CA GLY A 569 -38.46 -1.37 35.26
C GLY A 569 -39.96 -1.60 35.34
N PRO A 570 -40.40 -2.87 35.40
CA PRO A 570 -41.82 -3.20 35.39
C PRO A 570 -42.51 -2.38 36.48
N SER A 571 -43.48 -1.56 36.05
CA SER A 571 -44.32 -0.76 36.93
C SER A 571 -44.83 -1.64 38.07
N ALA A 572 -44.76 -1.15 39.32
CA ALA A 572 -45.14 -1.90 40.52
C ALA A 572 -46.53 -2.57 40.42
N THR A 573 -47.42 -2.04 39.58
CA THR A 573 -48.69 -2.63 39.19
C THR A 573 -48.57 -4.04 38.57
N ASN A 574 -47.58 -4.30 37.72
CA ASN A 574 -47.40 -5.61 37.07
C ASN A 574 -46.85 -6.66 38.04
N LEU A 575 -46.09 -6.25 39.06
CA LEU A 575 -45.60 -7.16 40.09
C LEU A 575 -46.72 -7.59 41.04
N ILE A 576 -47.63 -6.67 41.37
CA ILE A 576 -48.82 -6.94 42.21
C ILE A 576 -49.80 -7.87 41.47
N ILE A 577 -50.05 -7.65 40.18
CA ILE A 577 -50.92 -8.51 39.38
C ILE A 577 -50.36 -9.93 39.27
N GLY A 578 -49.04 -10.08 39.08
CA GLY A 578 -48.36 -11.37 39.04
C GLY A 578 -48.45 -12.13 40.37
N SER A 579 -48.27 -11.45 41.50
CA SER A 579 -48.39 -12.09 42.83
C SER A 579 -49.83 -12.48 43.17
N ILE A 580 -50.83 -11.69 42.78
CA ILE A 580 -52.24 -12.02 42.99
C ILE A 580 -52.65 -13.21 42.11
N ALA A 581 -52.27 -13.21 40.84
CA ALA A 581 -52.54 -14.34 39.93
C ALA A 581 -51.87 -15.63 40.41
N GLY A 582 -50.63 -15.55 40.91
CA GLY A 582 -49.91 -16.68 41.49
C GLY A 582 -50.57 -17.23 42.76
N ALA A 583 -51.02 -16.34 43.66
CA ALA A 583 -51.71 -16.75 44.89
C ALA A 583 -53.07 -17.41 44.60
N ILE A 584 -53.83 -16.91 43.62
CA ILE A 584 -55.10 -17.51 43.19
C ILE A 584 -54.87 -18.90 42.59
N LEU A 585 -53.82 -19.07 41.78
CA LEU A 585 -53.50 -20.36 41.16
C LEU A 585 -53.11 -21.41 42.23
N VAL A 586 -52.31 -21.02 43.23
CA VAL A 586 -51.94 -21.90 44.34
C VAL A 586 -53.15 -22.26 45.20
N ALA A 587 -54.03 -21.29 45.51
CA ALA A 587 -55.26 -21.55 46.24
C ALA A 587 -56.20 -22.50 45.49
N ALA A 588 -56.32 -22.35 44.16
CA ALA A 588 -57.12 -23.25 43.32
C ALA A 588 -56.56 -24.68 43.30
N ILE A 589 -55.24 -24.86 43.33
CA ILE A 589 -54.60 -26.18 43.40
C ILE A 589 -54.80 -26.82 44.77
N VAL A 590 -54.70 -26.04 45.86
CA VAL A 590 -54.90 -26.55 47.23
C VAL A 590 -56.37 -26.92 47.49
N LEU A 591 -57.31 -26.11 47.00
CA LEU A 591 -58.75 -26.39 47.11
C LEU A 591 -59.20 -27.49 46.15
N GLY A 592 -58.62 -27.58 44.94
CA GLY A 592 -58.88 -28.66 43.99
C GLY A 592 -58.29 -30.00 44.44
N GLY A 593 -57.14 -29.99 45.14
CA GLY A 593 -56.47 -31.18 45.65
C GLY A 593 -57.13 -31.81 46.88
N THR A 594 -57.97 -31.07 47.60
CA THR A 594 -58.70 -31.59 48.79
C THR A 594 -60.10 -32.11 48.47
N GLY A 595 -60.56 -32.00 47.21
CA GLY A 595 -61.87 -32.47 46.75
C GLY A 595 -61.95 -33.93 46.28
N TRP A 596 -60.83 -34.65 46.20
CA TRP A 596 -60.79 -36.07 45.86
C TRP A 596 -60.37 -36.90 47.08
N GLY A 597 -61.27 -36.97 48.06
CA GLY A 597 -61.01 -37.70 49.28
C GLY A 597 -62.19 -37.85 50.22
N PHE A 598 -63.43 -37.96 49.72
CA PHE A 598 -64.55 -38.50 50.51
C PHE A 598 -65.47 -39.33 49.63
N LYS A 599 -65.53 -40.62 49.96
CA LYS A 599 -66.58 -41.58 49.61
C LYS A 599 -67.29 -41.93 50.91
#